data_AF-A0AAW7CTJ5-F1
#
_entry.id   AF-A0AAW7CTJ5-F1
#
_cell.length_a   1.000
_cell.length_b   1.000
_cell.length_c   1.000
_cell.angle_alpha   90.00
_cell.angle_beta   90.00
_cell.angle_gamma   90.00
#
_symmetry.space_group_name_H-M   'P 1'
#
loop_
_entity.id
_entity.type
_entity.pdbx_description
1 polymer ?
#
loop_
_entity_poly.entity_id
_entity_poly.type
_entity_poly.pdbx_seq_one_letter_code
_entity_poly.pdbx_strand_id
1 'polypeptide(L)'
;MKKVIFIFGCLFLISCSTTVKREQELINQKIEGLLAIHRQYAFMDLYERALKKEKEQFKIPYDSLLDISSMELIYDVCLMVDFYSEDHPSYIDENYNRIRDKWLKKEYGPYMPLDDKNLKAHMTFRRAFDFYESKDLDQYIDSLRTLFREKQRHNTLRSLECYESTMKYWEQMKTER
;
A
#
# COMPACT_ATOMS: atom_id res chain seq x y z
N MET A 1 -28.20 2.61 -53.46
CA MET A 1 -27.90 1.86 -52.21
C MET A 1 -26.40 1.91 -51.88
N LYS A 2 -25.85 3.08 -51.51
CA LYS A 2 -24.42 3.21 -51.12
C LYS A 2 -24.16 4.11 -49.89
N LYS A 3 -25.20 4.73 -49.32
CA LYS A 3 -25.06 5.69 -48.19
C LYS A 3 -25.42 5.11 -46.81
N VAL A 4 -25.96 3.89 -46.74
CA VAL A 4 -26.43 3.28 -45.47
C VAL A 4 -25.34 2.46 -44.75
N ILE A 5 -24.26 2.09 -45.45
CA ILE A 5 -23.18 1.27 -44.88
C ILE A 5 -22.21 2.11 -44.01
N PHE A 6 -22.15 3.43 -44.21
CA PHE A 6 -21.16 4.29 -43.53
C PHE A 6 -21.54 4.64 -42.08
N ILE A 7 -22.83 4.56 -41.70
CA ILE A 7 -23.30 4.95 -40.36
C ILE A 7 -23.13 3.81 -39.35
N PHE A 8 -23.23 2.55 -39.78
CA PHE A 8 -23.00 1.41 -38.90
C PHE A 8 -21.51 1.24 -38.51
N GLY A 9 -20.57 1.61 -39.38
CA GLY A 9 -19.13 1.58 -39.07
C GLY A 9 -18.73 2.54 -37.94
N CYS A 10 -19.34 3.74 -37.88
CA CYS A 10 -19.04 4.72 -36.85
C CYS A 10 -19.59 4.33 -35.47
N LEU A 11 -20.74 3.66 -35.40
CA LEU A 11 -21.31 3.21 -34.12
C LEU A 11 -20.47 2.08 -33.47
N PHE A 12 -19.86 1.20 -34.28
CA PHE A 12 -18.94 0.17 -33.78
C PHE A 12 -17.58 0.74 -33.30
N LEU A 13 -17.10 1.83 -33.91
CA LEU A 13 -15.84 2.47 -33.48
C LEU A 13 -16.03 3.25 -32.17
N ILE A 14 -17.17 3.90 -31.97
CA ILE A 14 -17.48 4.64 -30.74
C ILE A 14 -17.64 3.67 -29.56
N SER A 15 -18.35 2.56 -29.75
CA SER A 15 -18.55 1.56 -28.69
C SER A 15 -17.23 0.90 -28.25
N CYS A 16 -16.34 0.60 -29.21
CA CYS A 16 -15.03 0.03 -28.91
C CYS A 16 -14.15 1.01 -28.11
N SER A 17 -14.14 2.30 -28.47
CA SER A 17 -13.38 3.34 -27.75
C SER A 17 -13.88 3.55 -26.32
N THR A 18 -15.20 3.51 -26.10
CA THR A 18 -15.77 3.65 -24.75
C THR A 18 -15.46 2.46 -23.85
N THR A 19 -15.45 1.24 -24.40
CA THR A 19 -15.14 0.03 -23.64
C THR A 19 -13.68 -0.01 -23.19
N VAL A 20 -12.74 0.31 -24.10
CA VAL A 20 -11.31 0.37 -23.78
C VAL A 20 -11.02 1.41 -22.70
N LYS A 21 -11.65 2.60 -22.76
CA LYS A 21 -11.52 3.61 -21.70
C LYS A 21 -12.04 3.13 -20.35
N ARG A 22 -13.16 2.41 -20.34
CA ARG A 22 -13.76 1.88 -19.10
C ARG A 22 -12.90 0.78 -18.47
N GLU A 23 -12.33 -0.09 -19.28
CA GLU A 23 -11.42 -1.15 -18.83
C GLU A 23 -10.14 -0.58 -18.22
N GLN A 24 -9.54 0.41 -18.88
CA GLN A 24 -8.36 1.10 -18.36
C GLN A 24 -8.63 1.81 -17.02
N GLU A 25 -9.82 2.42 -16.88
CA GLU A 25 -10.22 3.07 -15.64
C GLU A 25 -10.37 2.06 -14.49
N LEU A 26 -10.95 0.88 -14.77
CA LEU A 26 -11.05 -0.19 -13.79
C LEU A 26 -9.67 -0.70 -13.33
N ILE A 27 -8.73 -0.87 -14.26
CA ILE A 27 -7.35 -1.26 -13.95
C ILE A 27 -6.68 -0.18 -13.08
N ASN A 28 -6.86 1.10 -13.41
CA ASN A 28 -6.32 2.20 -12.61
C ASN A 28 -6.88 2.18 -11.19
N GLN A 29 -8.19 1.94 -11.02
CA GLN A 29 -8.81 1.83 -9.70
C GLN A 29 -8.23 0.67 -8.88
N LYS A 30 -7.97 -0.48 -9.50
CA LYS A 30 -7.32 -1.61 -8.81
C LYS A 30 -5.87 -1.28 -8.41
N ILE A 31 -5.12 -0.60 -9.28
CA ILE A 31 -3.77 -0.09 -8.96
C ILE A 31 -3.83 0.87 -7.76
N GLU A 32 -4.76 1.83 -7.73
CA GLU A 32 -4.91 2.72 -6.57
C GLU A 32 -5.29 1.95 -5.30
N GLY A 33 -6.09 0.88 -5.42
CA GLY A 33 -6.37 -0.04 -4.32
C GLY A 33 -5.12 -0.69 -3.74
N LEU A 34 -4.27 -1.26 -4.60
CA LEU A 34 -2.97 -1.83 -4.20
C LEU A 34 -2.07 -0.79 -3.51
N LEU A 35 -2.01 0.43 -4.05
CA LEU A 35 -1.21 1.51 -3.47
C LEU A 35 -1.75 1.97 -2.11
N ALA A 36 -3.08 1.98 -1.93
CA ALA A 36 -3.69 2.30 -0.64
C ALA A 36 -3.35 1.24 0.42
N ILE A 37 -3.37 -0.04 0.06
CA ILE A 37 -2.94 -1.14 0.94
C ILE A 37 -1.46 -0.97 1.29
N HIS A 38 -0.60 -0.65 0.31
CA HIS A 38 0.83 -0.41 0.57
C HIS A 38 1.08 0.77 1.50
N ARG A 39 0.26 1.83 1.40
CA ARG A 39 0.33 2.98 2.29
C ARG A 39 0.01 2.60 3.74
N GLN A 40 -1.00 1.74 3.94
CA GLN A 40 -1.33 1.20 5.27
C GLN A 40 -0.21 0.32 5.81
N TYR A 41 0.38 -0.54 4.97
CA TYR A 41 1.56 -1.32 5.33
C TYR A 41 2.73 -0.43 5.78
N ALA A 42 3.01 0.65 5.06
CA ALA A 42 4.07 1.59 5.42
C ALA A 42 3.87 2.24 6.80
N PHE A 43 2.62 2.57 7.16
CA PHE A 43 2.28 3.06 8.49
C PHE A 43 2.62 2.03 9.57
N MET A 44 2.21 0.78 9.38
CA MET A 44 2.46 -0.28 10.36
C MET A 44 3.93 -0.60 10.51
N ASP A 45 4.65 -0.79 9.41
CA ASP A 45 6.07 -1.14 9.43
C ASP A 45 6.87 -0.07 10.16
N LEU A 46 6.54 1.22 9.97
CA LEU A 46 7.15 2.29 10.73
C LEU A 46 6.73 2.25 12.21
N TYR A 47 5.45 2.04 12.50
CA TYR A 47 4.91 1.97 13.87
C TYR A 47 5.56 0.86 14.69
N GLU A 48 5.60 -0.37 14.15
CA GLU A 48 6.19 -1.54 14.80
C GLU A 48 7.69 -1.36 15.04
N ARG A 49 8.43 -0.85 14.05
CA ARG A 49 9.87 -0.56 14.22
C ARG A 49 10.12 0.55 15.21
N ALA A 50 9.27 1.57 15.24
CA ALA A 50 9.34 2.62 16.24
C ALA A 50 9.10 2.05 17.64
N LEU A 51 8.06 1.23 17.83
CA LEU A 51 7.80 0.53 19.10
C LEU A 51 8.99 -0.34 19.52
N LYS A 52 9.57 -1.12 18.60
CA LYS A 52 10.75 -1.94 18.86
C LYS A 52 11.93 -1.10 19.34
N LYS A 53 12.18 0.05 18.71
CA LYS A 53 13.25 0.99 19.11
C LYS A 53 13.02 1.57 20.50
N GLU A 54 11.80 2.03 20.81
CA GLU A 54 11.50 2.55 22.15
C GLU A 54 11.60 1.44 23.21
N LYS A 55 11.19 0.21 22.89
CA LYS A 55 11.36 -0.97 23.75
C LYS A 55 12.82 -1.23 24.07
N GLU A 56 13.69 -1.26 23.06
CA GLU A 56 15.14 -1.45 23.24
C GLU A 56 15.74 -0.34 24.10
N GLN A 57 15.28 0.89 23.93
CA GLN A 57 15.74 2.06 24.70
C GLN A 57 15.27 2.03 26.17
N PHE A 58 14.01 1.68 26.44
CA PHE A 58 13.42 1.75 27.78
C PHE A 58 13.37 0.41 28.53
N LYS A 59 13.76 -0.71 27.90
CA LYS A 59 13.76 -2.08 28.47
C LYS A 59 12.37 -2.52 28.97
N ILE A 60 11.31 -2.20 28.23
CA ILE A 60 9.91 -2.52 28.58
C ILE A 60 9.51 -3.92 28.03
N PRO A 61 8.70 -4.74 28.74
CA PRO A 61 8.20 -6.03 28.23
C PRO A 61 7.26 -5.89 27.01
N TYR A 62 7.26 -6.87 26.10
CA TYR A 62 6.45 -6.84 24.87
C TYR A 62 4.94 -6.85 25.15
N ASP A 63 4.51 -7.63 26.14
CA ASP A 63 3.08 -7.89 26.44
C ASP A 63 2.34 -6.68 27.02
N SER A 64 3.04 -5.57 27.26
CA SER A 64 2.47 -4.31 27.76
C SER A 64 2.11 -3.30 26.65
N LEU A 65 2.43 -3.62 25.39
CA LEU A 65 2.17 -2.77 24.23
C LEU A 65 1.50 -3.61 23.15
N LEU A 66 0.17 -3.64 23.16
CA LEU A 66 -0.64 -4.46 22.26
C LEU A 66 -1.44 -3.54 21.31
N ASP A 67 -1.19 -3.65 20.01
CA ASP A 67 -2.10 -3.14 18.99
C ASP A 67 -2.66 -4.32 18.19
N ILE A 68 -3.93 -4.62 18.42
CA ILE A 68 -4.63 -5.79 17.86
C ILE A 68 -4.91 -5.61 16.37
N SER A 69 -4.82 -4.38 15.83
CA SER A 69 -4.97 -4.10 14.40
C SER A 69 -3.74 -4.49 13.57
N SER A 70 -2.55 -4.60 14.20
CA SER A 70 -1.32 -5.05 13.54
C SER A 70 -1.40 -6.48 12.99
N MET A 71 -2.29 -7.31 13.56
CA MET A 71 -2.52 -8.70 13.12
C MET A 71 -3.58 -8.81 12.00
N GLU A 72 -4.44 -7.81 11.82
CA GLU A 72 -5.50 -7.81 10.79
C GLU A 72 -5.04 -7.20 9.47
N LEU A 73 -3.94 -6.45 9.49
CA LEU A 73 -3.24 -6.05 8.29
C LEU A 73 -2.43 -7.25 7.80
N ILE A 74 -3.19 -8.14 7.17
CA ILE A 74 -2.72 -9.13 6.22
C ILE A 74 -1.59 -8.48 5.43
N TYR A 75 -0.39 -9.06 5.54
CA TYR A 75 0.59 -8.96 4.48
C TYR A 75 -0.16 -9.37 3.22
N ASP A 76 -0.71 -8.41 2.47
CA ASP A 76 -1.39 -8.73 1.23
C ASP A 76 -0.32 -9.39 0.38
N VAL A 77 -0.40 -10.72 0.29
CA VAL A 77 0.59 -11.57 -0.36
C VAL A 77 0.84 -11.04 -1.76
N CYS A 78 -0.19 -10.42 -2.35
CA CYS A 78 -0.14 -9.81 -3.65
C CYS A 78 0.87 -8.66 -3.74
N LEU A 79 0.93 -7.75 -2.77
CA LEU A 79 1.97 -6.71 -2.77
C LEU A 79 3.38 -7.29 -2.59
N MET A 80 3.50 -8.37 -1.81
CA MET A 80 4.79 -9.04 -1.63
C MET A 80 5.31 -9.63 -2.94
N VAL A 81 4.46 -10.10 -3.84
CA VAL A 81 4.89 -10.69 -5.12
C VAL A 81 5.77 -9.72 -5.93
N ASP A 82 5.44 -8.43 -5.93
CA ASP A 82 6.09 -7.43 -6.79
C ASP A 82 7.16 -6.57 -6.12
N PHE A 83 7.35 -6.63 -4.79
CA PHE A 83 8.37 -5.81 -4.10
C PHE A 83 9.15 -6.54 -3.03
N TYR A 84 8.62 -7.64 -2.50
CA TYR A 84 9.16 -8.28 -1.30
C TYR A 84 9.37 -9.79 -1.48
N SER A 85 9.21 -10.32 -2.69
CA SER A 85 9.39 -11.73 -2.99
C SER A 85 10.86 -12.07 -3.25
N GLU A 86 11.27 -13.28 -2.88
CA GLU A 86 12.63 -13.78 -3.14
C GLU A 86 12.94 -13.87 -4.65
N ASP A 87 11.90 -14.06 -5.46
CA ASP A 87 11.97 -14.11 -6.94
C ASP A 87 11.94 -12.72 -7.60
N HIS A 88 11.76 -11.64 -6.83
CA HIS A 88 11.81 -10.30 -7.39
C HIS A 88 13.27 -9.97 -7.76
N PRO A 89 13.58 -9.44 -8.96
CA PRO A 89 14.93 -8.99 -9.29
C PRO A 89 15.35 -7.95 -8.26
N SER A 90 16.22 -8.40 -7.34
CA SER A 90 16.84 -7.71 -6.21
C SER A 90 16.52 -6.22 -6.13
N TYR A 91 15.38 -5.89 -5.54
CA TYR A 91 15.11 -4.52 -5.14
C TYR A 91 14.90 -4.55 -3.64
N ILE A 92 15.99 -4.31 -2.91
CA ILE A 92 15.84 -3.58 -1.65
C ILE A 92 15.16 -2.29 -2.06
N ASP A 93 13.97 -2.00 -1.55
CA ASP A 93 13.35 -0.70 -1.80
C ASP A 93 14.12 0.36 -1.02
N GLU A 94 15.28 0.74 -1.54
CA GLU A 94 16.20 1.68 -0.95
C GLU A 94 15.51 3.02 -0.71
N ASN A 95 14.54 3.37 -1.54
CA ASN A 95 13.76 4.59 -1.36
C ASN A 95 12.85 4.47 -0.14
N TYR A 96 12.06 3.38 -0.03
CA TYR A 96 11.24 3.09 1.13
C TYR A 96 12.07 2.98 2.41
N ASN A 97 13.14 2.20 2.37
CA ASN A 97 14.05 2.03 3.50
C ASN A 97 14.64 3.37 3.94
N ARG A 98 15.08 4.20 3.00
CA ARG A 98 15.62 5.55 3.30
C ARG A 98 14.56 6.46 3.93
N ILE A 99 13.33 6.50 3.41
CA ILE A 99 12.27 7.33 4.01
C ILE A 99 11.91 6.79 5.40
N ARG A 100 11.71 5.48 5.54
CA ARG A 100 11.40 4.85 6.83
C ARG A 100 12.48 5.15 7.86
N ASP A 101 13.75 4.95 7.52
CA ASP A 101 14.87 5.16 8.43
C ASP A 101 15.06 6.65 8.79
N LYS A 102 14.76 7.56 7.86
CA LYS A 102 14.66 9.01 8.14
C LYS A 102 13.59 9.30 9.19
N TRP A 103 12.42 8.68 9.08
CA TRP A 103 11.31 8.88 10.02
C TRP A 103 11.54 8.19 11.37
N LEU A 104 12.18 7.01 11.40
CA LEU A 104 12.59 6.33 12.65
C LEU A 104 13.58 7.12 13.50
N LYS A 105 14.35 8.01 12.87
CA LYS A 105 15.31 8.90 13.56
C LYS A 105 14.66 10.14 14.16
N LYS A 106 13.43 10.49 13.78
CA LYS A 106 12.74 11.67 14.34
C LYS A 106 12.40 11.46 15.80
N GLU A 107 12.84 12.39 16.64
CA GLU A 107 12.47 12.43 18.05
C GLU A 107 11.10 13.09 18.22
N TYR A 108 10.28 12.51 19.09
CA TYR A 108 8.97 13.04 19.42
C TYR A 108 8.87 13.15 20.94
N GLY A 109 8.80 14.38 21.44
CA GLY A 109 8.54 14.63 22.85
C GLY A 109 7.06 14.43 23.19
N PRO A 110 6.72 14.07 24.44
CA PRO A 110 5.34 14.05 24.89
C PRO A 110 4.74 15.47 24.87
N TYR A 111 3.45 15.60 24.56
CA TYR A 111 2.76 16.90 24.53
C TYR A 111 2.65 17.56 25.91
N MET A 112 2.73 16.76 26.97
CA MET A 112 2.67 17.22 28.36
C MET A 112 3.75 16.53 29.18
N PRO A 113 4.33 17.23 30.17
CA PRO A 113 5.16 16.58 31.17
C PRO A 113 4.35 15.50 31.88
N LEU A 114 4.99 14.37 32.17
CA LEU A 114 4.38 13.33 32.99
C LEU A 114 4.60 13.70 34.46
N ASP A 115 3.54 13.66 35.25
CA ASP A 115 3.61 13.91 36.69
C ASP A 115 4.50 12.86 37.39
N ASP A 116 4.50 11.62 36.89
CA ASP A 116 5.38 10.54 37.35
C ASP A 116 6.64 10.46 36.48
N LYS A 117 7.81 10.70 37.09
CA LYS A 117 9.14 10.62 36.45
C LYS A 117 9.52 9.20 36.03
N ASN A 118 8.84 8.18 36.55
CA ASN A 118 9.07 6.78 36.21
C ASN A 118 8.31 6.34 34.94
N LEU A 119 7.26 7.07 34.53
CA LEU A 119 6.57 6.81 33.28
C LEU A 119 7.44 7.22 32.09
N LYS A 120 7.51 6.36 31.07
CA LYS A 120 8.19 6.63 29.81
C LYS A 120 7.14 6.83 28.74
N ALA A 121 6.79 8.08 28.46
CA ALA A 121 5.95 8.39 27.33
C ALA A 121 6.74 8.23 26.03
N HIS A 122 6.12 7.56 25.07
CA HIS A 122 6.57 7.51 23.69
C HIS A 122 5.45 7.94 22.77
N MET A 123 5.81 8.46 21.60
CA MET A 123 4.87 9.02 20.63
C MET A 123 4.97 8.26 19.30
N THR A 124 5.15 6.93 19.38
CA THR A 124 5.36 6.04 18.24
C THR A 124 4.19 6.07 17.26
N PHE A 125 2.96 6.04 17.78
CA PHE A 125 1.76 6.19 16.97
C PHE A 125 1.73 7.54 16.25
N ARG A 126 2.06 8.64 16.94
CA ARG A 126 2.12 9.97 16.34
C ARG A 126 3.18 10.05 15.24
N ARG A 127 4.36 9.48 15.47
CA ARG A 127 5.44 9.38 14.47
C ARG A 127 4.94 8.65 13.22
N ALA A 128 4.27 7.51 13.40
CA ALA A 128 3.70 6.74 12.30
C ALA A 128 2.60 7.50 11.56
N PHE A 129 1.72 8.18 12.30
CA PHE A 129 0.63 8.97 11.74
C PHE A 129 1.15 10.17 10.92
N ASP A 130 2.12 10.91 11.44
CA ASP A 130 2.75 12.02 10.72
C ASP A 130 3.50 11.52 9.47
N PHE A 131 4.07 10.32 9.50
CA PHE A 131 4.66 9.69 8.32
C PHE A 131 3.59 9.31 7.29
N TYR A 132 2.48 8.74 7.73
CA TYR A 132 1.36 8.36 6.86
C TYR A 132 0.78 9.56 6.12
N GLU A 133 0.74 10.72 6.76
CA GLU A 133 0.29 12.01 6.18
C GLU A 133 1.44 12.81 5.53
N SER A 134 2.63 12.23 5.40
CA SER A 134 3.81 12.97 4.93
C SER A 134 3.92 13.08 3.43
N LYS A 135 4.47 14.22 2.97
CA LYS A 135 4.91 14.40 1.58
C LYS A 135 5.98 13.38 1.15
N ASP A 136 6.79 12.89 2.09
CA ASP A 136 7.80 11.86 1.79
C ASP A 136 7.10 10.55 1.35
N LEU A 137 6.05 10.15 2.07
CA LEU A 137 5.27 8.96 1.73
C LEU A 137 4.44 9.19 0.46
N ASP A 138 3.85 10.36 0.28
CA ASP A 138 3.13 10.71 -0.96
C ASP A 138 4.02 10.56 -2.20
N GLN A 139 5.21 11.17 -2.18
CA GLN A 139 6.16 11.10 -3.29
C GLN A 139 6.59 9.66 -3.58
N TYR A 140 6.77 8.86 -2.53
CA TYR A 140 7.08 7.44 -2.67
C TYR A 140 5.91 6.68 -3.31
N ILE A 141 4.68 6.84 -2.83
CA ILE A 141 3.48 6.22 -3.41
C ILE A 141 3.28 6.68 -4.87
N ASP A 142 3.54 7.95 -5.20
CA ASP A 142 3.48 8.46 -6.56
C ASP A 142 4.51 7.79 -7.49
N SER A 143 5.70 7.51 -6.97
CA SER A 143 6.73 6.75 -7.70
C SER A 143 6.28 5.30 -7.96
N LEU A 144 5.67 4.65 -6.97
CA LEU A 144 5.11 3.32 -7.12
C LEU A 144 3.95 3.30 -8.12
N ARG A 145 3.09 4.32 -8.11
CA ARG A 145 2.00 4.45 -9.09
C ARG A 145 2.52 4.47 -10.52
N THR A 146 3.62 5.18 -10.76
CA THR A 146 4.25 5.26 -12.08
C THR A 146 4.81 3.89 -12.48
N LEU A 147 5.52 3.23 -11.55
CA LEU A 147 6.05 1.89 -11.75
C LEU A 147 4.95 0.85 -12.01
N PHE A 148 3.86 0.88 -11.25
CA PHE A 148 2.73 -0.04 -11.38
C PHE A 148 2.02 0.10 -12.69
N ARG A 149 1.77 1.34 -13.13
CA ARG A 149 1.20 1.59 -14.46
C ARG A 149 2.11 1.09 -15.57
N GLU A 150 3.42 1.29 -15.45
CA GLU A 150 4.38 0.78 -16.44
C GLU A 150 4.41 -0.76 -16.46
N LYS A 151 4.56 -1.41 -15.29
CA LYS A 151 4.51 -2.87 -15.16
C LYS A 151 3.20 -3.43 -15.75
N GLN A 152 2.07 -2.77 -15.50
CA GLN A 152 0.78 -3.18 -16.03
C GLN A 152 0.67 -3.04 -17.54
N ARG A 153 1.24 -1.99 -18.14
CA ARG A 153 1.29 -1.83 -19.61
C ARG A 153 2.02 -2.98 -20.30
N HIS A 154 2.97 -3.60 -19.60
CA HIS A 154 3.72 -4.76 -20.09
C HIS A 154 3.17 -6.10 -19.58
N ASN A 155 2.03 -6.11 -18.86
CA ASN A 155 1.45 -7.30 -18.22
C ASN A 155 2.46 -8.03 -17.29
N THR A 156 3.20 -7.26 -16.50
CA THR A 156 4.21 -7.77 -15.55
C THR A 156 3.89 -7.40 -14.10
N LEU A 157 2.73 -6.80 -13.83
CA LEU A 157 2.28 -6.43 -12.50
C LEU A 157 1.61 -7.63 -11.80
N ARG A 158 2.43 -8.53 -11.26
CA ARG A 158 1.97 -9.79 -10.64
C ARG A 158 1.09 -9.58 -9.41
N SER A 159 1.27 -8.48 -8.71
CA SER A 159 0.44 -8.06 -7.56
C SER A 159 -1.00 -7.82 -7.96
N LEU A 160 -1.24 -7.27 -9.14
CA LEU A 160 -2.60 -7.10 -9.66
C LEU A 160 -3.23 -8.44 -10.02
N GLU A 161 -2.48 -9.33 -10.69
CA GLU A 161 -2.95 -10.68 -11.01
C GLU A 161 -3.33 -11.47 -9.75
N CYS A 162 -2.48 -11.40 -8.73
CA CYS A 162 -2.74 -12.02 -7.42
C CYS A 162 -4.00 -11.43 -6.76
N TYR A 163 -4.13 -10.10 -6.77
CA TYR A 163 -5.27 -9.42 -6.17
C TYR A 163 -6.58 -9.83 -6.84
N GLU A 164 -6.61 -9.85 -8.16
CA GLU A 164 -7.78 -10.28 -8.94
C GLU A 164 -8.14 -11.75 -8.70
N SER A 165 -7.13 -12.63 -8.66
CA SER A 165 -7.33 -14.05 -8.34
C SER A 165 -7.91 -14.24 -6.93
N THR A 166 -7.39 -13.50 -5.96
CA THR A 166 -7.84 -13.55 -4.56
C THR A 166 -9.28 -13.06 -4.44
N MET A 167 -9.63 -11.93 -5.07
CA MET A 167 -11.00 -11.42 -5.05
C MET A 167 -11.99 -12.38 -5.70
N LYS A 168 -11.63 -12.98 -6.84
CA LYS A 168 -12.46 -13.98 -7.52
C LYS A 168 -12.73 -15.20 -6.63
N TYR A 169 -11.71 -15.69 -5.92
CA TYR A 169 -11.87 -16.79 -4.96
C TYR A 169 -12.87 -16.42 -3.85
N TRP A 170 -12.73 -15.24 -3.25
CA TRP A 170 -13.64 -14.79 -2.19
C TRP A 170 -15.08 -14.59 -2.67
N GLU A 171 -15.29 -14.15 -3.91
CA GLU A 171 -16.63 -14.06 -4.51
C GLU A 171 -17.28 -15.43 -4.68
N GLN A 172 -16.53 -16.42 -5.16
CA GLN A 172 -17.02 -17.80 -5.29
C GLN A 172 -17.45 -18.39 -3.94
N MET A 173 -16.61 -18.20 -2.90
CA MET A 173 -16.92 -18.66 -1.54
C MET A 173 -18.17 -18.03 -0.93
N LYS A 174 -18.54 -16.82 -1.36
CA LYS A 174 -19.79 -16.16 -0.92
C LYS A 174 -21.04 -16.74 -1.58
N THR A 175 -20.91 -17.27 -2.79
CA THR A 175 -22.03 -17.85 -3.56
C THR A 175 -22.32 -19.31 -3.21
N GLU A 176 -21.39 -20.00 -2.54
CA GLU A 176 -21.52 -21.40 -2.11
C GLU A 176 -22.06 -21.57 -0.68
N ARG A 177 -22.39 -20.46 0.01
CA ARG A 177 -23.07 -20.44 1.32
C ARG A 177 -24.54 -20.10 1.16
#